data_AF-A0A0D2MMI6-F1
#
_entry.id   AF-A0A0D2MMI6-F1
#
_cell.length_a   1.000
_cell.length_b   1.000
_cell.length_c   1.000
_cell.angle_alpha   90.00
_cell.angle_beta   90.00
_cell.angle_gamma   90.00
#
_symmetry.space_group_name_H-M   'P 1'
#
loop_
_entity.id
_entity.type
_entity.pdbx_description
1 polymer ?
#
loop_
_entity_poly.entity_id
_entity_poly.type
_entity_poly.pdbx_seq_one_letter_code
_entity_poly.pdbx_strand_id
1 'polypeptide(L)'
;MLHSFARQALRQRLPAQTLSKRFNSSTSENAKKAQDALASAQATAARVLSGVQKALGPVGEKAGNLLGSYKQPLLYNLAVGRELVKLVYRREGLAPPSLSTFREVYSSLAQQLTSPAFFASLGKSGELGRIGVYGLQAYGVFKIGEIVGRRSVVGYKLE
;
A
#
# COMPACT_ATOMS: atom_id res chain seq x y z
N MET A 1 5.09 -42.77 57.98
CA MET A 1 4.49 -41.49 58.41
C MET A 1 5.04 -40.37 57.53
N LEU A 2 4.16 -39.45 57.09
CA LEU A 2 4.39 -38.14 56.44
C LEU A 2 4.84 -38.18 54.96
N HIS A 3 3.98 -38.09 53.95
CA HIS A 3 3.24 -36.93 53.38
C HIS A 3 4.12 -35.74 52.93
N SER A 4 4.19 -35.52 51.60
CA SER A 4 4.13 -34.18 50.99
C SER A 4 3.96 -34.28 49.46
N PHE A 5 2.74 -33.95 49.01
CA PHE A 5 2.43 -33.57 47.64
C PHE A 5 2.77 -32.09 47.46
N ALA A 6 3.59 -31.74 46.48
CA ALA A 6 3.69 -30.36 46.00
C ALA A 6 3.96 -30.32 44.49
N ARG A 7 3.01 -29.67 43.83
CA ARG A 7 2.87 -29.40 42.41
C ARG A 7 4.07 -28.64 41.84
N GLN A 8 4.54 -29.00 40.64
CA GLN A 8 4.89 -27.96 39.68
C GLN A 8 4.65 -28.41 38.24
N ALA A 9 3.72 -27.71 37.62
CA ALA A 9 3.23 -27.92 36.27
C ALA A 9 4.26 -27.51 35.21
N LEU A 10 4.31 -28.31 34.16
CA LEU A 10 4.37 -27.91 32.75
C LEU A 10 4.85 -26.46 32.48
N ARG A 11 6.13 -26.32 32.12
CA ARG A 11 6.62 -25.19 31.32
C ARG A 11 7.44 -25.71 30.14
N GLN A 12 6.74 -26.22 29.12
CA GLN A 12 7.26 -26.22 27.76
C GLN A 12 7.28 -24.77 27.28
N ARG A 13 8.44 -24.11 27.37
CA ARG A 13 8.65 -22.81 26.73
C ARG A 13 8.99 -23.06 25.26
N LEU A 14 8.04 -22.71 24.39
CA LEU A 14 8.24 -22.54 22.95
C LEU A 14 9.38 -21.54 22.70
N PRO A 15 10.36 -21.83 21.82
CA PRO A 15 11.32 -20.81 21.40
C PRO A 15 10.59 -19.78 20.53
N ALA A 16 10.52 -18.54 21.02
CA ALA A 16 10.11 -17.39 20.23
C ALA A 16 11.09 -17.25 19.06
N GLN A 17 10.64 -17.61 17.85
CA GLN A 17 11.34 -17.31 16.61
C GLN A 17 11.31 -15.79 16.40
N THR A 18 12.29 -15.10 16.97
CA THR A 18 12.62 -13.74 16.59
C THR A 18 13.04 -13.78 15.12
N LEU A 19 12.17 -13.28 14.24
CA LEU A 19 12.45 -13.08 12.82
C LEU A 19 13.45 -11.92 12.68
N SER A 20 14.70 -12.16 13.10
CA SER A 20 15.83 -11.30 12.78
C SER A 20 16.21 -11.57 11.32
N LYS A 21 15.67 -10.77 10.39
CA LYS A 21 16.29 -10.60 9.08
C LYS A 21 17.66 -9.94 9.30
N ARG A 22 18.67 -10.77 9.58
CA ARG A 22 20.08 -10.37 9.57
C ARG A 22 20.47 -10.13 8.11
N PHE A 23 20.61 -8.86 7.74
CA PHE A 23 21.36 -8.50 6.53
C PHE A 23 22.84 -8.77 6.82
N ASN A 24 23.38 -9.82 6.22
CA ASN A 24 24.79 -10.15 6.28
C ASN A 24 25.54 -9.26 5.28
N SER A 25 26.32 -8.29 5.75
CA SER A 25 27.16 -7.44 4.90
C SER A 25 28.61 -7.48 5.36
N SER A 26 29.42 -8.34 4.73
CA SER A 26 30.88 -8.24 4.77
C SER A 26 31.33 -7.31 3.63
N THR A 27 31.37 -5.99 3.87
CA THR A 27 32.21 -4.96 3.22
C THR A 27 31.91 -3.58 3.84
N SER A 28 32.90 -2.95 4.47
CA SER A 28 32.79 -1.75 5.32
C SER A 28 32.41 -0.46 4.61
N GLU A 29 32.51 -0.37 3.27
CA GLU A 29 32.18 0.84 2.52
C GLU A 29 30.69 0.94 2.13
N ASN A 30 30.03 -0.20 1.90
CA ASN A 30 28.61 -0.25 1.54
C ASN A 30 27.69 -0.04 2.75
N ALA A 31 28.19 -0.29 3.96
CA ALA A 31 27.47 -0.02 5.20
C ALA A 31 27.22 1.49 5.41
N LYS A 32 28.17 2.36 5.03
CA LYS A 32 28.03 3.82 5.15
C LYS A 32 27.00 4.37 4.18
N LYS A 33 27.01 3.94 2.91
CA LYS A 33 25.99 4.34 1.91
C LYS A 33 24.60 3.82 2.26
N ALA A 34 24.49 2.62 2.83
CA ALA A 34 23.23 2.10 3.34
C ALA A 34 22.74 2.88 4.57
N GLN A 35 23.65 3.31 5.46
CA GLN A 35 23.32 4.19 6.58
C GLN A 35 22.90 5.59 6.11
N ASP A 36 23.56 6.17 5.12
CA ASP A 36 23.21 7.48 4.56
C ASP A 36 21.87 7.43 3.79
N ALA A 37 21.60 6.35 3.07
CA ALA A 37 20.31 6.10 2.41
C ALA A 37 19.19 5.88 3.45
N LEU A 38 19.48 5.17 4.53
CA LEU A 38 18.53 4.97 5.62
C LEU A 38 18.28 6.27 6.40
N ALA A 39 19.31 7.08 6.64
CA ALA A 39 19.21 8.36 7.33
C ALA A 39 18.44 9.39 6.49
N SER A 40 18.67 9.44 5.18
CA SER A 40 17.91 10.30 4.26
C SER A 40 16.46 9.85 4.08
N ALA A 41 16.20 8.54 4.05
CA ALA A 41 14.85 7.99 4.07
C ALA A 41 14.13 8.28 5.40
N GLN A 42 14.83 8.14 6.53
CA GLN A 42 14.32 8.50 7.85
C GLN A 42 14.07 10.00 7.98
N ALA A 43 14.95 10.86 7.47
CA ALA A 43 14.77 12.30 7.48
C ALA A 43 13.58 12.74 6.60
N THR A 44 13.39 12.09 5.46
CA THR A 44 12.23 12.34 4.57
C THR A 44 10.95 11.84 5.23
N ALA A 45 10.96 10.66 5.83
CA ALA A 45 9.84 10.12 6.58
C ALA A 45 9.49 11.00 7.79
N ALA A 46 10.49 11.49 8.53
CA ALA A 46 10.31 12.41 9.65
C ALA A 46 9.72 13.74 9.21
N ARG A 47 10.17 14.30 8.07
CA ARG A 47 9.59 15.52 7.49
C ARG A 47 8.15 15.31 7.07
N VAL A 48 7.85 14.21 6.38
CA VAL A 48 6.49 13.86 5.96
C VAL A 48 5.59 13.66 7.17
N LEU A 49 6.03 12.89 8.18
CA LEU A 49 5.30 12.69 9.43
C LEU A 49 5.07 14.00 10.18
N SER A 50 6.08 14.87 10.26
CA SER A 50 5.94 16.18 10.92
C SER A 50 5.00 17.12 10.16
N GLY A 51 5.00 17.08 8.82
CA GLY A 51 4.08 17.85 7.99
C GLY A 51 2.64 17.36 8.12
N VAL A 52 2.44 16.04 8.15
CA VAL A 52 1.14 15.42 8.42
C VAL A 52 0.67 15.73 9.83
N GLN A 53 1.54 15.66 10.84
CA GLN A 53 1.20 15.98 12.23
C GLN A 53 0.85 17.47 12.41
N LYS A 54 1.53 18.38 11.71
CA LYS A 54 1.17 19.81 11.72
C LYS A 54 -0.13 20.09 10.99
N ALA A 55 -0.39 19.42 9.87
CA ALA A 55 -1.62 19.61 9.08
C ALA A 55 -2.85 18.98 9.74
N LEU A 56 -2.69 17.80 10.34
CA LEU A 56 -3.77 17.03 10.94
C LEU A 56 -3.85 17.17 12.47
N GLY A 57 -2.85 17.73 13.14
CA GLY A 57 -2.83 17.92 14.59
C GLY A 57 -4.06 18.69 15.13
N PRO A 58 -4.32 19.93 14.68
CA PRO A 58 -5.43 20.72 15.23
C PRO A 58 -6.81 20.16 14.87
N VAL A 59 -6.94 19.49 13.73
CA VAL A 59 -8.20 18.86 13.29
C VAL A 59 -8.40 17.51 14.00
N GLY A 60 -7.33 16.74 14.16
CA GLY A 60 -7.31 15.43 14.79
C GLY A 60 -7.51 15.50 16.30
N GLU A 61 -6.99 16.54 16.97
CA GLU A 61 -7.23 16.78 18.40
C GLU A 61 -8.68 17.20 18.67
N LYS A 62 -9.26 18.07 17.83
CA LYS A 62 -10.68 18.47 17.93
C LYS A 62 -11.63 17.33 17.62
N ALA A 63 -11.41 16.61 16.51
CA ALA A 63 -12.16 15.40 16.18
C ALA A 63 -11.99 14.35 17.26
N GLY A 64 -10.78 14.22 17.81
CA GLY A 64 -10.50 13.38 18.95
C GLY A 64 -11.38 13.76 20.14
N ASN A 65 -11.29 14.99 20.64
CA ASN A 65 -12.04 15.40 21.82
C ASN A 65 -13.57 15.25 21.65
N LEU A 66 -14.10 15.45 20.43
CA LEU A 66 -15.51 15.20 20.11
C LEU A 66 -15.88 13.71 20.11
N LEU A 67 -14.94 12.83 19.73
CA LEU A 67 -15.16 11.38 19.70
C LEU A 67 -15.02 10.72 21.08
N GLY A 68 -14.49 11.40 22.10
CA GLY A 68 -14.47 10.91 23.48
C GLY A 68 -14.05 9.43 23.63
N SER A 69 -14.94 8.60 24.17
CA SER A 69 -14.76 7.15 24.35
C SER A 69 -14.87 6.32 23.05
N TYR A 70 -15.46 6.86 21.99
CA TYR A 70 -15.57 6.20 20.67
C TYR A 70 -14.26 6.17 19.88
N LYS A 71 -13.21 6.88 20.35
CA LYS A 71 -11.87 6.79 19.74
C LYS A 71 -11.36 5.34 19.65
N GLN A 72 -11.50 4.58 20.73
CA GLN A 72 -10.93 3.25 20.83
C GLN A 72 -11.52 2.26 19.81
N PRO A 73 -12.85 2.12 19.68
CA PRO A 73 -13.42 1.24 18.65
C PRO A 73 -13.15 1.73 17.22
N LEU A 74 -13.12 3.06 16.99
CA LEU A 74 -12.79 3.59 15.65
C LEU A 74 -11.36 3.27 15.25
N LEU A 75 -10.38 3.50 16.14
CA LEU A 75 -8.98 3.18 15.87
C LEU A 75 -8.80 1.68 15.64
N TYR A 76 -9.49 0.84 16.41
CA TYR A 76 -9.49 -0.60 16.19
C TYR A 76 -10.03 -0.97 14.80
N ASN A 77 -11.19 -0.45 14.41
CA ASN A 77 -11.79 -0.74 13.10
C ASN A 77 -10.93 -0.22 11.94
N LEU A 78 -10.30 0.94 12.11
CA LEU A 78 -9.32 1.45 11.13
C LEU A 78 -8.09 0.56 11.05
N ALA A 79 -7.59 0.04 12.16
CA ALA A 79 -6.47 -0.89 12.17
C ALA A 79 -6.81 -2.18 11.43
N VAL A 80 -7.98 -2.76 11.70
CA VAL A 80 -8.48 -3.95 10.99
C VAL A 80 -8.67 -3.65 9.50
N GLY A 81 -9.34 -2.55 9.16
CA GLY A 81 -9.53 -2.11 7.78
C GLY A 81 -8.21 -1.93 7.03
N ARG A 82 -7.18 -1.37 7.69
CA ARG A 82 -5.83 -1.24 7.12
C ARG A 82 -5.20 -2.59 6.80
N GLU A 83 -5.32 -3.58 7.67
CA GLU A 83 -4.79 -4.91 7.40
C GLU A 83 -5.56 -5.61 6.27
N LEU A 84 -6.88 -5.43 6.20
CA LEU A 84 -7.68 -5.92 5.07
C LEU A 84 -7.25 -5.31 3.74
N VAL A 85 -7.04 -3.99 3.69
CA VAL A 85 -6.54 -3.30 2.49
C VAL A 85 -5.16 -3.84 2.09
N LYS A 86 -4.25 -4.08 3.03
CA LYS A 86 -2.93 -4.68 2.73
C LYS A 86 -3.06 -6.10 2.16
N LEU A 87 -3.99 -6.89 2.68
CA LEU A 87 -4.23 -8.24 2.19
C LEU A 87 -4.71 -8.21 0.73
N VAL A 88 -5.72 -7.38 0.45
CA VAL A 88 -6.27 -7.17 -0.90
C VAL A 88 -5.17 -6.66 -1.83
N TYR A 89 -4.37 -5.69 -1.41
CA TYR A 89 -3.26 -5.16 -2.22
C TYR A 89 -2.30 -6.25 -2.70
N ARG A 90 -1.94 -7.19 -1.81
CA ARG A 90 -1.04 -8.30 -2.18
C ARG A 90 -1.75 -9.38 -2.97
N ARG A 91 -2.99 -9.73 -2.60
CA ARG A 91 -3.73 -10.84 -3.19
C ARG A 91 -4.25 -10.52 -4.59
N GLU A 92 -4.71 -9.30 -4.79
CA GLU A 92 -5.21 -8.80 -6.09
C GLU A 92 -4.09 -8.23 -6.98
N GLY A 93 -2.82 -8.35 -6.55
CA GLY A 93 -1.69 -7.92 -7.37
C GLY A 93 -1.73 -6.43 -7.73
N LEU A 94 -2.16 -5.56 -6.81
CA LEU A 94 -2.18 -4.10 -7.03
C LEU A 94 -0.79 -3.45 -7.03
N ALA A 95 0.26 -4.27 -6.92
CA ALA A 95 1.63 -3.84 -7.14
C ALA A 95 1.83 -3.47 -8.62
N PRO A 96 2.60 -2.41 -8.92
CA PRO A 96 2.91 -2.07 -10.30
C PRO A 96 3.59 -3.27 -10.99
N PRO A 97 3.17 -3.65 -12.20
CA PRO A 97 3.74 -4.78 -12.90
C PRO A 97 5.17 -4.48 -13.35
N SER A 98 5.91 -5.53 -13.71
CA SER A 98 7.28 -5.39 -14.18
C SER A 98 7.37 -4.62 -15.49
N LEU A 99 8.51 -3.95 -15.74
CA LEU A 99 8.72 -3.22 -16.99
C LEU A 99 8.72 -4.13 -18.23
N SER A 100 9.05 -5.41 -18.09
CA SER A 100 8.92 -6.39 -19.17
C SER A 100 7.46 -6.67 -19.49
N THR A 101 6.62 -6.86 -18.47
CA THR A 101 5.15 -7.04 -18.65
C THR A 101 4.52 -5.84 -19.34
N PHE A 102 4.93 -4.61 -18.99
CA PHE A 102 4.46 -3.42 -19.69
C PHE A 102 4.80 -3.45 -21.18
N ARG A 103 6.06 -3.74 -21.53
CA ARG A 103 6.50 -3.82 -22.95
C ARG A 103 5.72 -4.87 -23.72
N GLU A 104 5.54 -6.04 -23.11
CA GLU A 104 4.79 -7.15 -23.69
C GLU A 104 3.35 -6.73 -24.00
N VAL A 105 2.61 -6.21 -23.02
CA VAL A 105 1.22 -5.76 -23.20
C VAL A 105 1.12 -4.70 -24.30
N TYR A 106 2.01 -3.71 -24.34
CA TYR A 106 2.00 -2.69 -25.39
C TYR A 106 2.29 -3.27 -26.78
N SER A 107 3.24 -4.21 -26.87
CA SER A 107 3.55 -4.86 -28.15
C SER A 107 2.39 -5.71 -28.66
N SER A 108 1.73 -6.48 -27.80
CA SER A 108 0.56 -7.28 -28.16
C SER A 108 -0.63 -6.40 -28.52
N LEU A 109 -0.84 -5.29 -27.81
CA LEU A 109 -1.91 -4.34 -28.12
C LEU A 109 -1.69 -3.68 -29.48
N ALA A 110 -0.46 -3.26 -29.78
CA ALA A 110 -0.13 -2.68 -31.08
C ALA A 110 -0.40 -3.66 -32.23
N GLN A 111 -0.07 -4.94 -32.05
CA GLN A 111 -0.35 -5.99 -33.03
C GLN A 111 -1.86 -6.22 -33.22
N GLN A 112 -2.63 -6.25 -32.14
CA GLN A 112 -4.08 -6.44 -32.19
C GLN A 112 -4.79 -5.26 -32.86
N LEU A 113 -4.39 -4.03 -32.55
CA LEU A 113 -4.97 -2.81 -33.13
C LEU A 113 -4.66 -2.64 -34.62
N THR A 114 -3.60 -3.28 -35.13
CA THR A 114 -3.28 -3.27 -36.56
C THR A 114 -4.06 -4.36 -37.32
N SER A 115 -4.67 -5.31 -36.62
CA SER A 115 -5.40 -6.42 -37.24
C SER A 115 -6.85 -6.03 -37.57
N PRO A 116 -7.29 -6.13 -38.84
CA PRO A 116 -8.68 -5.89 -39.20
C PRO A 116 -9.64 -6.92 -38.59
N ALA A 117 -9.14 -8.13 -38.28
CA ALA A 117 -9.92 -9.18 -37.66
C ALA A 117 -10.39 -8.81 -36.23
N PHE A 118 -9.60 -8.01 -35.50
CA PHE A 118 -9.95 -7.53 -34.16
C PHE A 118 -11.20 -6.64 -34.19
N PHE A 119 -11.27 -5.70 -35.14
CA PHE A 119 -12.45 -4.85 -35.28
C PHE A 119 -13.67 -5.62 -35.77
N ALA A 120 -13.47 -6.59 -36.66
CA ALA A 120 -14.56 -7.48 -37.10
C ALA A 120 -15.11 -8.33 -35.95
N SER A 121 -14.25 -8.80 -35.03
CA SER A 121 -14.69 -9.53 -33.84
C SER A 121 -15.37 -8.63 -32.81
N LEU A 122 -14.94 -7.38 -32.64
CA LEU A 122 -15.56 -6.43 -31.72
C LEU A 122 -17.03 -6.15 -32.06
N GLY A 123 -17.33 -5.99 -33.36
CA GLY A 123 -18.70 -5.75 -33.82
C GLY A 123 -19.62 -6.97 -33.65
N LYS A 124 -19.08 -8.18 -33.65
CA LYS A 124 -19.86 -9.44 -33.55
C LYS A 124 -19.98 -9.98 -32.13
N SER A 125 -19.00 -9.71 -31.27
CA SER A 125 -18.89 -10.27 -29.92
C SER A 125 -19.63 -9.48 -28.84
N GLY A 126 -20.05 -8.24 -29.13
CA GLY A 126 -20.66 -7.37 -28.12
C GLY A 126 -19.68 -6.86 -27.06
N GLU A 127 -18.37 -7.07 -27.24
CA GLU A 127 -17.34 -6.66 -26.27
C GLU A 127 -17.15 -5.14 -26.14
N LEU A 128 -17.73 -4.36 -27.05
CA LEU A 128 -17.60 -2.91 -27.09
C LEU A 128 -18.02 -2.24 -25.76
N GLY A 129 -19.08 -2.76 -25.12
CA GLY A 129 -19.53 -2.25 -23.82
C GLY A 129 -18.50 -2.47 -22.71
N ARG A 130 -17.85 -3.64 -22.70
CA ARG A 130 -16.79 -3.96 -21.74
C ARG A 130 -15.57 -3.06 -21.92
N ILE A 131 -15.15 -2.83 -23.17
CA ILE A 131 -14.05 -1.92 -23.48
C ILE A 131 -14.40 -0.49 -23.07
N GLY A 132 -15.65 -0.05 -23.29
CA GLY A 132 -16.13 1.26 -22.84
C GLY A 132 -16.03 1.42 -21.32
N VAL A 133 -16.49 0.41 -20.56
CA VAL A 133 -16.39 0.41 -19.08
C VAL A 133 -14.92 0.43 -18.63
N TYR A 134 -14.04 -0.35 -19.25
CA TYR A 134 -12.62 -0.30 -18.93
C TYR A 134 -11.96 1.03 -19.32
N GLY A 135 -12.39 1.66 -20.41
CA GLY A 135 -11.96 3.00 -20.78
C GLY A 135 -12.36 4.04 -19.73
N LEU A 136 -13.58 3.97 -19.21
CA LEU A 136 -14.04 4.83 -18.10
C LEU A 136 -13.25 4.56 -16.82
N GLN A 137 -12.96 3.30 -16.50
CA GLN A 137 -12.13 2.95 -15.35
C GLN A 137 -10.70 3.53 -15.49
N ALA A 138 -10.08 3.38 -16.67
CA ALA A 138 -8.77 3.94 -16.96
C ALA A 138 -8.77 5.46 -16.87
N TYR A 139 -9.82 6.13 -17.37
CA TYR A 139 -10.01 7.57 -17.22
C TYR A 139 -10.13 8.00 -15.75
N GLY A 140 -10.86 7.22 -14.94
CA GLY A 140 -10.95 7.43 -13.49
C GLY A 140 -9.57 7.37 -12.80
N VAL A 141 -8.78 6.34 -13.11
CA VAL A 141 -7.40 6.20 -12.57
C VAL A 141 -6.51 7.35 -13.02
N PHE A 142 -6.63 7.78 -14.28
CA PHE A 142 -5.91 8.94 -14.80
C PHE A 142 -6.23 10.22 -14.01
N LYS A 143 -7.52 10.48 -13.71
CA LYS A 143 -7.92 11.64 -12.89
C LYS A 143 -7.44 11.57 -11.45
N ILE A 144 -7.38 10.37 -10.85
CA ILE A 144 -6.75 10.20 -9.54
C ILE A 144 -5.26 10.57 -9.60
N GLY A 145 -4.55 10.14 -10.65
CA GLY A 145 -3.16 10.55 -10.89
C GLY A 145 -3.01 12.07 -11.02
N GLU A 146 -3.93 12.72 -11.74
CA GLU A 146 -3.98 14.17 -11.86
C GLU A 146 -4.17 14.88 -10.51
N ILE A 147 -5.09 14.38 -9.65
CA ILE A 147 -5.32 14.88 -8.28
C ILE A 147 -4.05 14.77 -7.44
N VAL A 148 -3.34 13.65 -7.51
CA VAL A 148 -2.09 13.44 -6.79
C VAL A 148 -1.00 14.39 -7.31
N GLY A 149 -0.87 14.52 -8.64
CA GLY A 149 0.10 15.40 -9.28
C GLY A 149 -0.11 16.88 -8.94
N ARG A 150 -1.36 17.36 -8.95
CA ARG A 150 -1.72 18.74 -8.56
C ARG A 150 -1.85 18.95 -7.04
N ARG A 151 -1.85 17.87 -6.24
CA ARG A 151 -2.08 17.87 -4.78
C ARG A 151 -3.34 18.63 -4.35
N SER A 152 -4.37 18.63 -5.20
CA SER A 152 -5.65 19.32 -5.00
C SER A 152 -6.78 18.44 -5.51
N VAL A 153 -7.86 18.34 -4.72
CA VAL A 153 -9.05 17.56 -5.08
C VAL A 153 -9.95 18.33 -6.04
N VAL A 154 -9.96 19.67 -5.95
CA VAL A 154 -10.81 20.55 -6.76
C VAL A 154 -9.97 21.68 -7.33
N GLY A 155 -9.98 21.82 -8.67
CA GLY A 155 -9.35 22.94 -9.37
C GLY A 155 -7.83 23.07 -9.18
N TYR A 156 -7.27 24.13 -9.76
CA TYR A 156 -5.94 24.64 -9.38
C TYR A 156 -6.12 25.72 -8.33
N LYS A 157 -5.21 25.79 -7.36
CA LYS A 157 -5.15 26.92 -6.44
C LYS A 157 -4.60 28.11 -7.25
N LEU A 158 -5.48 29.08 -7.51
CA LEU A 158 -5.11 30.35 -8.13
C LEU A 158 -4.81 31.32 -6.99
N GLU A 159 -3.61 31.23 -6.42
CA GLU A 159 -3.06 32.24 -5.52
C GLU A 159 -1.70 32.71 -6.04
#